data_AF-A0A699R0I0-F1
#
_entry.id   AF-A0A699R0I0-F1
#
_cell.length_a   1.000
_cell.length_b   1.000
_cell.length_c   1.000
_cell.angle_alpha   90.00
_cell.angle_beta   90.00
_cell.angle_gamma   90.00
#
_symmetry.space_group_name_H-M   'P 1'
#
loop_
_entity.id
_entity.type
_entity.pdbx_description
1 polymer ?
#
loop_
_entity_poly.entity_id
_entity_poly.type
_entity_poly.pdbx_seq_one_letter_code
_entity_poly.pdbx_strand_id
1 'polypeptide(L)'
;NGTEFVNQTLRDYYKEVGISHETSVARSPQQNGVIERSNRTMIEAVHTMLIYTQAPLFLWEEAVATACFTQNRSIIRLRHGKTPYEFMRGKQPDLSFFHVFGVLCYPTNDS
;
A
#
# COMPACT_ATOMS: atom_id res chain seq x y z
N ASN A 1 -19.59 2.05 -8.79
CA ASN A 1 -20.52 3.20 -8.81
C ASN A 1 -21.11 3.47 -7.44
N GLY A 2 -20.29 3.41 -6.38
CA GLY A 2 -20.71 3.85 -5.06
C GLY A 2 -20.75 5.38 -5.00
N THR A 3 -21.66 5.93 -4.21
CA THR A 3 -21.83 7.38 -4.06
C THR A 3 -20.64 8.02 -3.34
N GLU A 4 -19.85 7.22 -2.62
CA GLU A 4 -18.59 7.64 -2.01
C GLU A 4 -17.53 8.04 -3.05
N PHE A 5 -17.54 7.44 -4.24
CA PHE A 5 -16.60 7.75 -5.33
C PHE A 5 -17.22 8.61 -6.44
N VAL A 6 -18.54 8.60 -6.56
CA VAL A 6 -19.28 9.35 -7.58
C VAL A 6 -20.11 10.44 -6.92
N ASN A 7 -19.49 11.60 -6.69
CA ASN A 7 -20.17 12.80 -6.19
C ASN A 7 -19.62 14.07 -6.86
N GLN A 8 -20.35 15.17 -6.70
CA GLN A 8 -20.03 16.44 -7.36
C GLN A 8 -18.71 17.02 -6.85
N THR A 9 -18.48 16.98 -5.54
CA THR A 9 -17.24 17.48 -4.91
C THR A 9 -15.99 16.82 -5.49
N LEU A 10 -15.96 15.49 -5.60
CA LEU A 10 -14.84 14.77 -6.18
C LEU A 10 -14.70 15.03 -7.68
N ARG A 11 -15.81 15.16 -8.40
CA ARG A 11 -15.78 15.50 -9.83
C ARG A 11 -15.13 16.86 -10.08
N ASP A 12 -15.44 17.86 -9.26
CA ASP A 12 -14.87 19.19 -9.38
C ASP A 12 -13.39 19.19 -8.99
N TYR A 13 -13.03 18.50 -7.91
CA TYR A 13 -11.63 18.28 -7.53
C TYR A 13 -10.81 17.61 -8.66
N TYR A 14 -11.30 16.50 -9.23
CA TYR A 14 -10.58 15.80 -10.30
C TYR A 14 -10.39 16.68 -11.54
N LYS A 15 -11.35 17.52 -11.88
CA LYS A 15 -11.19 18.51 -12.96
C LYS A 15 -10.11 19.54 -12.64
N GLU A 16 -10.06 20.04 -11.41
CA GLU A 16 -9.06 21.01 -10.96
C GLU A 16 -7.63 20.44 -11.05
N VAL A 17 -7.44 19.20 -10.61
CA VAL A 17 -6.12 18.55 -10.63
C VAL A 17 -5.81 17.82 -11.94
N GLY A 18 -6.67 17.92 -12.95
CA GLY A 18 -6.47 17.32 -14.28
C GLY A 18 -6.55 15.80 -14.33
N ILE A 19 -7.25 15.16 -13.38
CA ILE A 19 -7.45 13.71 -13.32
C ILE A 19 -8.74 13.32 -14.07
N SER A 20 -8.62 12.39 -15.02
CA SER A 20 -9.79 11.75 -15.66
C SER A 20 -10.33 10.64 -14.76
N HIS A 21 -11.57 10.79 -14.28
CA HIS A 21 -12.23 9.79 -13.44
C HIS A 21 -13.03 8.80 -14.26
N GLU A 22 -12.53 7.56 -14.34
CA GLU A 22 -13.19 6.42 -14.98
C GLU A 22 -13.95 5.57 -13.94
N THR A 23 -15.21 5.25 -14.20
CA THR A 23 -16.02 4.42 -13.30
C THR A 23 -16.15 2.99 -13.80
N SER A 24 -16.12 2.02 -12.89
CA SER A 24 -16.39 0.61 -13.20
C SER A 24 -17.78 0.42 -13.85
N VAL A 25 -17.88 -0.51 -14.81
CA VAL A 25 -19.15 -0.94 -15.38
C VAL A 25 -20.00 -1.58 -14.28
N ALA A 26 -21.29 -1.22 -14.22
CA ALA A 26 -22.21 -1.82 -13.27
C ALA A 26 -22.25 -3.35 -13.43
N ARG A 27 -22.25 -4.08 -12.31
CA ARG A 27 -22.26 -5.56 -12.26
C ARG A 27 -21.02 -6.24 -12.86
N SER A 28 -19.90 -5.53 -13.00
CA SER A 28 -18.60 -6.09 -13.42
C SER A 28 -17.56 -6.05 -12.28
N PRO A 29 -17.73 -6.81 -11.19
CA PRO A 29 -16.83 -6.79 -10.03
C PRO A 29 -15.38 -7.17 -10.37
N GLN A 30 -15.17 -7.88 -11.50
CA GLN A 30 -13.83 -8.25 -11.97
C GLN A 30 -12.96 -7.04 -12.29
N GLN A 31 -13.55 -5.91 -12.70
CA GLN A 31 -12.82 -4.66 -12.95
C GLN A 31 -12.22 -4.08 -11.65
N ASN A 32 -12.88 -4.30 -10.51
CA ASN A 32 -12.39 -3.87 -9.21
C ASN A 32 -11.53 -4.93 -8.50
N GLY A 33 -11.51 -6.16 -9.01
CA GLY A 33 -10.87 -7.28 -8.34
C GLY A 33 -9.37 -7.10 -8.12
N VAL A 34 -8.66 -6.31 -8.93
CA VAL A 34 -7.23 -6.04 -8.71
C VAL A 34 -7.03 -5.19 -7.45
N ILE A 35 -7.79 -4.10 -7.30
CA ILE A 35 -7.65 -3.20 -6.16
C ILE A 35 -8.21 -3.82 -4.89
N GLU A 36 -9.31 -4.57 -4.97
CA GLU A 36 -9.87 -5.31 -3.82
C GLU A 36 -8.89 -6.35 -3.27
N ARG A 37 -8.24 -7.12 -4.15
CA ARG A 37 -7.19 -8.07 -3.73
C ARG A 37 -6.00 -7.34 -3.09
N SER A 38 -5.56 -6.24 -3.69
CA SER A 38 -4.45 -5.45 -3.17
C SER A 38 -4.76 -4.90 -1.77
N ASN A 39 -5.94 -4.33 -1.59
CA ASN A 39 -6.37 -3.79 -0.29
C ASN A 39 -6.48 -4.90 0.75
N ARG A 40 -7.07 -6.05 0.39
CA ARG A 40 -7.13 -7.19 1.31
C ARG A 40 -5.74 -7.66 1.75
N THR A 41 -4.80 -7.83 0.82
CA THR A 41 -3.42 -8.23 1.15
C THR A 41 -2.71 -7.19 2.02
N MET A 42 -2.97 -5.89 1.83
CA MET A 42 -2.43 -4.85 2.70
C MET A 42 -2.96 -4.97 4.12
N ILE A 43 -4.28 -5.10 4.30
CA ILE A 43 -4.91 -5.24 5.62
C ILE A 43 -4.45 -6.52 6.33
N GLU A 44 -4.36 -7.64 5.60
CA GLU A 44 -3.83 -8.90 6.13
C GLU A 44 -2.37 -8.76 6.61
N ALA A 45 -1.52 -8.05 5.86
CA ALA A 45 -0.14 -7.77 6.29
C ALA A 45 -0.10 -6.92 7.56
N VAL A 46 -0.93 -5.88 7.65
CA VAL A 46 -1.02 -5.02 8.84
C VAL A 46 -1.45 -5.81 10.07
N HIS A 47 -2.50 -6.63 9.96
CA HIS A 47 -2.93 -7.50 11.05
C HIS A 47 -1.84 -8.48 11.46
N THR A 48 -1.15 -9.09 10.48
CA THR A 48 -0.05 -10.02 10.75
C THR A 48 1.08 -9.35 11.51
N MET A 49 1.45 -8.12 11.13
CA MET A 49 2.49 -7.35 11.82
C MET A 49 2.10 -7.03 13.26
N LEU A 50 0.90 -6.50 13.50
CA LEU A 50 0.42 -6.16 14.84
C LEU A 50 0.35 -7.38 15.76
N ILE A 51 -0.16 -8.52 15.25
CA ILE A 51 -0.26 -9.77 16.01
C ILE A 51 1.12 -10.32 16.32
N TYR A 52 2.01 -10.38 15.32
CA TYR A 52 3.36 -10.92 15.49
C TYR A 52 4.18 -10.17 16.53
N THR A 53 4.08 -8.84 16.54
CA THR A 53 4.83 -7.99 17.47
C THR A 53 4.10 -7.76 18.79
N GLN A 54 2.88 -8.28 18.95
CA GLN A 54 1.98 -7.95 20.06
C GLN A 54 1.85 -6.43 20.27
N ALA A 55 1.84 -5.68 19.15
CA ALA A 55 1.81 -4.23 19.19
C ALA A 55 0.41 -3.73 19.59
N PRO A 56 0.32 -2.65 20.39
CA PRO A 56 -0.95 -1.99 20.65
C PRO A 56 -1.64 -1.52 19.37
N LEU A 57 -2.97 -1.57 19.34
CA LEU A 57 -3.77 -1.17 18.16
C LEU A 57 -3.59 0.29 17.76
N PHE A 58 -3.19 1.17 18.69
CA PHE A 58 -2.91 2.57 18.35
C PHE A 58 -1.76 2.73 17.34
N LEU A 59 -0.88 1.72 17.23
CA LEU A 59 0.20 1.68 16.23
C LEU A 59 -0.26 1.20 14.84
N TRP A 60 -1.58 1.15 14.61
CA TRP A 60 -2.17 0.73 13.35
C TRP A 60 -1.67 1.56 12.17
N GLU A 61 -1.56 2.88 12.32
CA GLU A 61 -1.14 3.76 11.22
C GLU A 61 0.32 3.49 10.81
N GLU A 62 1.20 3.27 11.79
CA GLU A 62 2.59 2.91 11.59
C GLU A 62 2.71 1.52 10.96
N ALA A 63 1.86 0.57 11.36
CA ALA A 63 1.80 -0.75 10.74
C ALA A 63 1.33 -0.66 9.28
N VAL A 64 0.32 0.15 8.97
CA VAL A 64 -0.14 0.44 7.59
C VAL A 64 0.98 1.06 6.76
N ALA A 65 1.65 2.09 7.29
CA ALA A 65 2.75 2.75 6.60
C ALA A 65 3.89 1.77 6.31
N THR A 66 4.26 0.94 7.29
CA THR A 66 5.34 -0.05 7.14
C THR A 66 4.97 -1.16 6.17
N ALA A 67 3.73 -1.68 6.23
CA ALA A 67 3.23 -2.67 5.28
C ALA A 67 3.24 -2.13 3.85
N CYS A 68 2.73 -0.92 3.63
CA CYS A 68 2.73 -0.25 2.34
C CYS A 68 4.15 0.00 1.83
N PHE A 69 5.05 0.49 2.69
CA PHE A 69 6.45 0.73 2.35
C PHE A 69 7.17 -0.55 1.91
N THR A 70 6.94 -1.64 2.64
CA THR A 70 7.51 -2.96 2.38
C THR A 70 6.96 -3.56 1.09
N GLN A 71 5.64 -3.59 0.92
CA GLN A 71 5.00 -4.15 -0.27
C GLN A 71 5.43 -3.43 -1.55
N ASN A 72 5.56 -2.10 -1.52
CA ASN A 72 6.02 -1.34 -2.68
C ASN A 72 7.47 -1.64 -3.07
N ARG A 73 8.28 -2.19 -2.17
CA ARG A 73 9.71 -2.52 -2.38
C ARG A 73 9.97 -4.01 -2.45
N SER A 74 8.92 -4.82 -2.35
CA SER A 74 8.99 -6.27 -2.49
C SER A 74 8.50 -6.70 -3.86
N ILE A 75 9.03 -7.83 -4.34
CA ILE A 75 8.57 -8.43 -5.60
C ILE A 75 7.25 -9.16 -5.34
N ILE A 76 6.14 -8.47 -5.56
CA ILE A 76 4.79 -9.06 -5.40
C ILE A 76 4.43 -9.97 -6.58
N ARG A 77 4.93 -9.65 -7.78
CA ARG A 77 4.67 -10.42 -9.01
C ARG A 77 5.97 -10.88 -9.65
N LEU A 78 6.32 -12.15 -9.39
CA LEU A 78 7.55 -12.79 -9.89
C LEU A 78 7.72 -12.67 -11.42
N ARG A 79 6.62 -12.71 -12.19
CA ARG A 79 6.64 -12.60 -13.66
C ARG A 79 7.44 -11.39 -14.17
N HIS A 80 7.40 -10.28 -13.45
CA HIS A 80 8.05 -9.06 -13.89
C HIS A 80 9.49 -8.90 -13.36
N GLY A 81 9.88 -9.67 -12.34
CA GLY A 81 11.19 -9.56 -11.70
C GLY A 81 11.51 -8.17 -11.14
N LYS A 82 10.51 -7.31 -10.95
CA LYS A 82 10.64 -5.92 -10.51
C LYS A 82 9.62 -5.58 -9.44
N THR A 83 10.02 -4.70 -8.54
CA THR A 83 9.21 -4.12 -7.48
C THR A 83 8.33 -2.98 -8.01
N PRO A 84 7.17 -2.69 -7.39
CA PRO A 84 6.38 -1.50 -7.71
C PRO A 84 7.19 -0.20 -7.65
N TYR A 85 8.12 -0.09 -6.70
CA TYR A 85 9.03 1.05 -6.57
C TYR A 85 9.90 1.23 -7.81
N GLU A 86 10.48 0.16 -8.36
CA GLU A 86 11.28 0.21 -9.59
C GLU A 86 10.44 0.64 -10.79
N PHE A 87 9.19 0.19 -10.89
CA PHE A 87 8.29 0.64 -11.94
C PHE A 87 8.00 2.14 -11.88
N MET A 88 7.81 2.68 -10.68
CA MET A 88 7.47 4.09 -10.48
C MET A 88 8.68 5.02 -10.53
N ARG A 89 9.84 4.59 -10.01
CA ARG A 89 11.03 5.44 -9.81
C ARG A 89 12.16 5.16 -10.80
N GLY A 90 12.09 4.07 -11.58
CA GLY A 90 13.12 3.69 -12.54
C GLY A 90 14.45 3.25 -11.92
N LYS A 91 14.52 3.06 -10.60
CA LYS A 91 15.71 2.63 -9.87
C LYS A 91 15.36 1.61 -8.80
N GLN A 92 16.34 0.80 -8.40
CA GLN A 92 16.17 -0.17 -7.32
C GLN A 92 15.91 0.53 -5.99
N PRO A 93 15.05 -0.04 -5.12
CA PRO A 93 14.88 0.50 -3.78
C PRO A 93 16.13 0.26 -2.95
N ASP A 94 16.51 1.26 -2.17
CA ASP A 94 17.47 1.06 -1.09
C ASP A 94 16.78 0.29 0.05
N LEU A 95 17.40 -0.81 0.46
CA LEU A 95 16.88 -1.70 1.50
C LEU A 95 17.64 -1.58 2.82
N SER A 96 18.68 -0.75 2.90
CA SER A 96 19.50 -0.58 4.11
C SER A 96 18.71 -0.09 5.32
N PHE A 97 17.62 0.65 5.09
CA PHE A 97 16.76 1.23 6.12
C PHE A 97 15.62 0.30 6.56
N PHE A 98 15.59 -0.96 6.14
CA PHE A 98 14.56 -1.89 6.58
C PHE A 98 14.80 -2.36 8.00
N HIS A 99 13.77 -2.18 8.81
CA HIS A 99 13.75 -2.51 10.22
C HIS A 99 12.53 -3.37 10.51
N VAL A 100 12.67 -4.33 11.42
CA VAL A 100 11.56 -5.19 11.82
C VAL A 100 10.57 -4.36 12.64
N PHE A 101 9.34 -4.20 12.14
CA PHE A 101 8.29 -3.50 12.88
C PHE A 101 8.18 -4.00 14.33
N GLY A 102 7.93 -3.09 15.28
CA GLY A 102 7.67 -3.43 16.68
C GLY A 102 8.90 -3.84 17.52
N VAL A 103 10.13 -3.72 17.00
CA VAL A 103 11.34 -3.97 17.79
C VAL A 103 11.68 -2.76 18.67
N LEU A 104 12.08 -3.02 19.93
CA LEU A 104 12.42 -2.01 20.94
C LEU A 104 13.70 -1.22 20.63
N CYS A 105 14.71 -1.86 20.04
CA CYS A 105 15.98 -1.23 19.69
C CYS A 105 16.67 -1.93 18.51
N TYR A 106 17.44 -1.16 17.76
CA TYR A 106 18.37 -1.68 16.75
C TYR A 106 19.78 -1.35 17.23
N PRO A 107 20.68 -2.33 17.36
CA PRO A 107 22.09 -2.03 17.54
C PRO A 107 22.58 -1.38 16.23
N THR A 108 22.77 -0.06 16.24
CA THR A 108 23.57 0.58 15.19
C THR A 108 25.03 0.32 15.54
N ASN A 109 25.75 -0.39 14.67
CA ASN A 109 27.20 -0.50 14.76
C ASN A 109 27.83 0.83 14.30
N ASP A 110 27.51 1.92 14.98
CA ASP A 110 28.25 3.17 14.83
C ASP A 110 29.52 3.03 15.68
N SER A 111 30.63 2.72 14.99
CA SER A 111 31.98 2.79 15.53
C SER A 111 32.51 4.21 15.44
#